data_AF-A0A496AHS0-F1
#
_entry.id   AF-A0A496AHS0-F1
#
_cell.length_a   1.000
_cell.length_b   1.000
_cell.length_c   1.000
_cell.angle_alpha   90.00
_cell.angle_beta   90.00
_cell.angle_gamma   90.00
#
_symmetry.space_group_name_H-M   'P 1'
#
loop_
_entity.id
_entity.type
_entity.pdbx_description
1 polymer ?
#
loop_
_entity_poly.entity_id
_entity_poly.type
_entity_poly.pdbx_seq_one_letter_code
_entity_poly.pdbx_strand_id
1 'polypeptide(L)'
;MNWTPRVKQIKIRRLYRYAKIGVYDDILLHDIGWQLYDRCCDIVTVADVYRYGKVPCPQCQSQIQRQIDILSSSGEGGTKEYWFNCPHCSKRLLWRDCRLDLRINPRCLTCDNLLQVSDKYQCNCGKSWTKKAYGQSVRTRVRLPCPHCRNLVRRPEAPLKEKKAIRQNYSPTLSCPKCEGTAFHRNGNIECIDCNYIRRWKAYRKSLKKKDEKLSCVNCRYEFKWQEWRKSTQTLRTGNPKPARDFVKKWSACRTSQQRMIQIDSLMQTLHGRGPLAPLFIDSGESKIRQMLDDLAS
;
A
#
# COMPACT_ATOMS: atom_id res chain seq x y z
N MET A 1 -1.21 6.24 -20.67
CA MET A 1 -1.36 6.86 -19.34
C MET A 1 -0.03 7.50 -19.01
N ASN A 2 -0.01 8.82 -18.85
CA ASN A 2 1.23 9.55 -18.60
C ASN A 2 1.35 9.71 -17.09
N TRP A 3 2.18 8.88 -16.48
CA TRP A 3 2.51 9.00 -15.05
C TRP A 3 3.50 10.15 -14.85
N THR A 4 3.35 10.86 -13.74
CA THR A 4 4.23 11.97 -13.38
C THR A 4 5.67 11.49 -13.32
N PRO A 5 6.63 12.18 -13.99
CA PRO A 5 8.03 11.80 -13.91
C PRO A 5 8.57 11.93 -12.48
N ARG A 6 9.71 11.28 -12.22
CA ARG A 6 10.43 11.46 -10.97
C ARG A 6 11.12 12.83 -10.95
N VAL A 7 11.26 13.41 -9.76
CA VAL A 7 11.89 14.72 -9.58
C VAL A 7 13.40 14.59 -9.77
N LYS A 8 13.98 15.43 -10.61
CA LYS A 8 15.42 15.43 -10.85
C LYS A 8 16.18 15.77 -9.57
N GLN A 9 17.14 14.92 -9.19
CA GLN A 9 17.99 15.10 -8.01
C GLN A 9 18.64 16.49 -7.93
N ILE A 10 19.05 17.05 -9.07
CA ILE A 10 19.71 18.36 -9.14
C ILE A 10 18.80 19.50 -8.68
N LYS A 11 17.49 19.42 -8.94
CA LYS A 11 16.51 20.42 -8.48
C LYS A 11 16.42 20.42 -6.95
N ILE A 12 16.35 19.23 -6.35
CA ILE A 12 16.32 19.06 -4.89
C ILE A 12 17.60 19.61 -4.26
N ARG A 13 18.78 19.26 -4.78
CA ARG A 13 20.06 19.80 -4.28
C ARG A 13 20.13 21.32 -4.37
N ARG A 14 19.65 21.91 -5.47
CA ARG A 14 19.59 23.37 -5.64
C ARG A 14 18.68 24.02 -4.61
N LEU A 15 17.49 23.46 -4.40
CA LEU A 15 16.53 23.93 -3.40
C LEU A 15 17.16 23.99 -2.00
N TYR A 16 17.80 22.91 -1.57
CA TYR A 16 18.43 22.86 -0.24
C TYR A 16 19.65 23.77 -0.11
N ARG A 17 20.42 23.96 -1.19
CA ARG A 17 21.54 24.92 -1.19
C ARG A 17 21.06 26.35 -0.94
N TYR A 18 19.96 26.77 -1.56
CA TYR A 18 19.37 28.08 -1.33
C TYR A 18 18.77 28.21 0.07
N ALA A 19 18.06 27.18 0.55
CA ALA A 19 17.54 27.16 1.91
C ALA A 19 18.66 27.32 2.97
N LYS A 20 19.84 26.72 2.75
CA LYS A 20 21.00 26.83 3.67
C LYS A 20 21.54 28.26 3.82
N ILE A 21 21.39 29.11 2.80
CA ILE A 21 21.77 30.53 2.85
C ILE A 21 20.59 31.43 3.24
N GLY A 22 19.47 30.86 3.69
CA GLY A 22 18.28 31.60 4.11
C GLY A 22 17.41 32.12 2.95
N VAL A 23 17.65 31.68 1.72
CA VAL A 23 16.92 32.11 0.53
C VAL A 23 15.91 31.05 0.11
N TYR A 24 14.63 31.42 0.04
CA TYR A 24 13.57 30.56 -0.52
C TYR A 24 13.25 31.00 -1.94
N ASP A 25 13.74 30.23 -2.92
CA ASP A 25 13.32 30.38 -4.32
C ASP A 25 11.90 29.80 -4.47
N ASP A 26 10.90 30.67 -4.37
CA ASP A 26 9.48 30.30 -4.39
C ASP A 26 9.07 29.56 -5.66
N ILE A 27 9.67 29.91 -6.79
CA ILE A 27 9.38 29.28 -8.08
C ILE A 27 9.91 27.84 -8.07
N LEU A 28 11.18 27.65 -7.70
CA LEU A 28 11.79 26.32 -7.62
C LEU A 28 11.09 25.43 -6.58
N LEU A 29 10.74 25.99 -5.44
CA LEU A 29 10.07 25.31 -4.35
C LEU A 29 8.64 24.89 -4.74
N HIS A 30 7.91 25.75 -5.45
CA HIS A 30 6.59 25.41 -5.99
C HIS A 30 6.68 24.32 -7.06
N ASP A 31 7.63 24.43 -7.99
CA ASP A 31 7.87 23.46 -9.06
C ASP A 31 8.21 22.06 -8.52
N ILE A 32 9.18 21.97 -7.59
CA ILE A 32 9.55 20.70 -6.96
C ILE A 32 8.38 20.14 -6.15
N GLY A 33 7.72 21.00 -5.37
CA GLY A 33 6.64 20.60 -4.49
C GLY A 33 5.45 20.00 -5.22
N TRP A 34 5.02 20.61 -6.33
CA TRP A 34 3.95 20.05 -7.17
C TRP A 34 4.37 18.79 -7.92
N GLN A 35 5.60 18.71 -8.45
CA GLN A 35 6.06 17.46 -9.05
C GLN A 35 6.07 16.30 -8.03
N LEU A 36 6.51 16.56 -6.79
CA LEU A 36 6.42 15.58 -5.70
C LEU A 36 4.97 15.24 -5.36
N TYR A 37 4.07 16.23 -5.32
CA TYR A 37 2.65 16.04 -5.05
C TYR A 37 2.00 15.13 -6.09
N ASP A 38 2.16 15.43 -7.37
CA ASP A 38 1.59 14.66 -8.48
C ASP A 38 2.13 13.22 -8.47
N ARG A 39 3.44 13.06 -8.24
CA ARG A 39 4.06 11.74 -8.09
C ARG A 39 3.50 10.98 -6.88
N CYS A 40 3.25 11.66 -5.76
CA CYS A 40 2.62 11.06 -4.60
C CYS A 40 1.18 10.63 -4.91
N CYS A 41 0.40 11.45 -5.61
CA CYS A 41 -0.95 11.12 -6.06
C CYS A 41 -0.96 9.87 -6.94
N ASP A 42 -0.01 9.74 -7.86
CA ASP A 42 0.15 8.54 -8.69
C ASP A 42 0.46 7.29 -7.85
N ILE A 43 1.42 7.38 -6.92
CA ILE A 43 1.78 6.27 -6.03
C ILE A 43 0.57 5.84 -5.17
N VAL A 44 -0.19 6.81 -4.65
CA VAL A 44 -1.40 6.55 -3.86
C VAL A 44 -2.47 5.87 -4.70
N THR A 45 -2.71 6.38 -5.91
CA THR A 45 -3.67 5.82 -6.88
C THR A 45 -3.31 4.37 -7.19
N VAL A 46 -2.04 4.09 -7.53
CA VAL A 46 -1.57 2.74 -7.82
C VAL A 46 -1.72 1.82 -6.60
N ALA A 47 -1.38 2.29 -5.40
CA ALA A 47 -1.57 1.52 -4.19
C ALA A 47 -3.05 1.21 -3.90
N ASP A 48 -3.95 2.15 -4.19
CA ASP A 48 -5.40 1.99 -4.04
C ASP A 48 -5.97 0.99 -5.04
N VAL A 49 -5.42 0.93 -6.25
CA VAL A 49 -5.79 -0.10 -7.23
C VAL A 49 -5.52 -1.51 -6.69
N TYR A 50 -4.33 -1.76 -6.13
CA TYR A 50 -3.99 -3.08 -5.57
C TYR A 50 -4.77 -3.40 -4.29
N ARG A 51 -5.17 -2.37 -3.54
CA ARG A 51 -5.88 -2.52 -2.28
C ARG A 51 -7.39 -2.72 -2.46
N TYR A 52 -8.01 -1.93 -3.32
CA TYR A 52 -9.47 -1.85 -3.47
C TYR A 52 -9.96 -2.38 -4.81
N GLY A 53 -9.08 -2.55 -5.79
CA GLY A 53 -9.45 -3.03 -7.12
C GLY A 53 -10.10 -1.94 -7.97
N LYS A 54 -9.90 -0.68 -7.62
CA LYS A 54 -10.41 0.45 -8.41
C LYS A 54 -9.31 0.93 -9.35
N VAL A 55 -9.44 0.63 -10.64
CA VAL A 55 -8.46 0.96 -11.67
C VAL A 55 -8.89 2.27 -12.34
N PRO A 56 -8.07 3.32 -12.36
CA PRO A 56 -8.40 4.53 -13.11
C PRO A 56 -8.33 4.26 -14.62
N CYS A 57 -9.31 4.75 -15.36
CA CYS A 57 -9.29 4.73 -16.82
C CYS A 57 -8.12 5.57 -17.38
N PRO A 58 -7.28 5.04 -18.28
CA PRO A 58 -6.19 5.78 -18.90
C PRO A 58 -6.59 7.04 -19.68
N GLN A 59 -7.84 7.13 -20.14
CA GLN A 59 -8.33 8.23 -20.97
C GLN A 59 -9.06 9.30 -20.15
N CYS A 60 -9.99 8.92 -19.27
CA CYS A 60 -10.83 9.87 -18.52
C CYS A 60 -10.69 9.79 -17.00
N GLN A 61 -9.79 8.95 -16.47
CA GLN A 61 -9.54 8.75 -15.02
C GLN A 61 -10.73 8.22 -14.20
N SER A 62 -11.90 7.95 -14.82
CA SER A 62 -13.02 7.31 -14.14
C SER A 62 -12.63 5.95 -13.55
N GLN A 63 -13.09 5.68 -12.33
CA GLN A 63 -12.72 4.48 -11.57
C GLN A 63 -13.49 3.25 -12.08
N ILE A 64 -12.77 2.21 -12.48
CA ILE A 64 -13.31 0.94 -12.98
C ILE A 64 -13.11 -0.11 -11.89
N GLN A 65 -14.18 -0.83 -11.52
CA GLN A 65 -14.08 -1.90 -10.53
C GLN A 65 -13.54 -3.18 -11.18
N ARG A 66 -12.33 -3.55 -10.82
CA ARG A 66 -11.69 -4.83 -11.12
C ARG A 66 -12.10 -5.89 -10.10
N GLN A 67 -12.33 -7.11 -10.56
CA GLN A 67 -12.44 -8.27 -9.69
C GLN A 67 -11.04 -8.65 -9.16
N ILE A 68 -10.80 -8.43 -7.87
CA ILE A 68 -9.57 -8.91 -7.24
C ILE A 68 -9.80 -10.37 -6.87
N ASP A 69 -9.21 -11.29 -7.64
CA ASP A 69 -9.16 -12.70 -7.24
C ASP A 69 -8.61 -12.83 -5.81
N ILE A 70 -9.43 -13.36 -4.91
CA ILE A 70 -9.08 -13.64 -3.51
C ILE A 70 -7.81 -14.51 -3.46
N LEU A 71 -7.68 -15.42 -4.43
CA LEU A 71 -6.53 -16.30 -4.63
C LEU A 71 -5.23 -15.56 -4.99
N SER A 72 -5.26 -14.33 -5.48
CA SER A 72 -4.05 -13.57 -5.80
C SER A 72 -3.49 -12.76 -4.62
N SER A 73 -4.23 -12.66 -3.51
CA SER A 73 -3.88 -11.84 -2.33
C SER A 73 -2.72 -12.40 -1.48
N SER A 74 -2.11 -13.53 -1.85
CA SER A 74 -1.15 -14.28 -1.01
C SER A 74 0.34 -14.16 -1.40
N GLY A 75 0.78 -13.26 -2.30
CA GLY A 75 2.22 -13.05 -2.53
C GLY A 75 2.52 -11.91 -3.49
N GLU A 76 3.56 -11.08 -3.33
CA GLU A 76 4.90 -11.30 -2.74
C GLU A 76 5.27 -10.15 -1.75
N GLY A 77 6.00 -10.47 -0.68
CA GLY A 77 6.65 -9.48 0.21
C GLY A 77 5.87 -8.99 1.44
N GLY A 78 4.61 -9.40 1.63
CA GLY A 78 3.81 -9.08 2.82
C GLY A 78 3.47 -10.34 3.60
N THR A 79 3.43 -10.24 4.93
CA THR A 79 2.86 -11.25 5.83
C THR A 79 1.55 -11.83 5.28
N LYS A 80 1.27 -13.12 5.53
CA LYS A 80 0.00 -13.82 5.20
C LYS A 80 -1.19 -13.22 5.94
N GLU A 81 -1.48 -11.95 5.72
CA GLU A 81 -2.55 -11.24 6.35
C GLU A 81 -3.70 -11.15 5.37
N TYR A 82 -4.81 -11.74 5.78
CA TYR A 82 -6.04 -11.78 5.02
C TYR A 82 -6.74 -10.43 5.18
N TRP A 83 -7.26 -9.92 4.07
CA TRP A 83 -8.20 -8.81 4.10
C TRP A 83 -9.48 -9.26 4.82
N PHE A 84 -10.07 -8.37 5.58
CA PHE A 84 -11.38 -8.56 6.19
C PHE A 84 -12.16 -7.24 6.17
N ASN A 85 -13.49 -7.32 6.24
CA ASN A 85 -14.32 -6.13 6.42
C ASN A 85 -14.59 -5.96 7.91
N CYS A 86 -14.46 -4.72 8.40
CA CYS A 86 -14.88 -4.42 9.77
C CYS A 86 -16.38 -4.69 9.91
N PRO A 87 -16.84 -5.50 10.88
CA PRO A 87 -18.27 -5.79 11.07
C PRO A 87 -19.12 -4.58 11.45
N HIS A 88 -18.49 -3.48 11.90
CA HIS A 88 -19.20 -2.29 12.36
C HIS A 88 -19.28 -1.16 11.32
N CYS A 89 -18.30 -1.05 10.42
CA CYS A 89 -18.27 0.04 9.43
C CYS A 89 -18.07 -0.43 7.99
N SER A 90 -18.00 -1.75 7.78
CA SER A 90 -17.82 -2.40 6.48
C SER A 90 -16.55 -2.00 5.72
N LYS A 91 -15.65 -1.21 6.33
CA LYS A 91 -14.36 -0.83 5.71
C LYS A 91 -13.45 -2.04 5.60
N ARG A 92 -12.82 -2.18 4.45
CA ARG A 92 -11.85 -3.23 4.14
C ARG A 92 -10.49 -2.94 4.79
N LEU A 93 -10.03 -3.86 5.62
CA LEU A 93 -8.86 -3.72 6.48
C LEU A 93 -7.92 -4.93 6.36
N LEU A 94 -6.64 -4.71 6.68
CA LEU A 94 -5.71 -5.76 7.08
C LEU A 94 -5.48 -5.70 8.58
N TRP A 95 -5.09 -6.83 9.18
CA TRP A 95 -4.74 -6.84 10.60
C TRP A 95 -3.53 -5.94 10.93
N ARG A 96 -2.59 -5.77 9.99
CA ARG A 96 -1.51 -4.78 10.10
C ARG A 96 -2.03 -3.35 10.13
N ASP A 97 -3.16 -3.04 9.52
CA ASP A 97 -3.67 -1.67 9.51
C ASP A 97 -4.14 -1.29 10.92
N CYS A 98 -4.83 -2.19 11.61
CA CYS A 98 -5.21 -1.99 13.02
C CYS A 98 -3.97 -1.83 13.92
N ARG A 99 -2.94 -2.66 13.72
CA ARG A 99 -1.68 -2.55 14.48
C ARG A 99 -0.90 -1.28 14.16
N LEU A 100 -0.89 -0.87 12.90
CA LEU A 100 -0.19 0.33 12.45
C LEU A 100 -0.85 1.58 13.03
N ASP A 101 -2.18 1.65 13.04
CA ASP A 101 -2.91 2.75 13.67
C ASP A 101 -2.56 2.88 15.16
N LEU A 102 -2.49 1.78 15.91
CA LEU A 102 -2.05 1.81 17.32
C LEU A 102 -0.56 2.15 17.51
N ARG A 103 0.29 2.00 16.51
CA ARG A 103 1.67 2.50 16.58
C ARG A 103 1.75 4.01 16.37
N ILE A 104 0.86 4.54 15.54
CA ILE A 104 0.80 5.97 15.21
C ILE A 104 0.08 6.73 16.34
N ASN A 105 -1.06 6.18 16.77
CA ASN A 105 -1.95 6.73 17.79
C ASN A 105 -2.05 5.70 18.94
N PRO A 106 -1.03 5.60 19.81
CA PRO A 106 -1.03 4.63 20.89
C PRO A 106 -2.21 4.87 21.83
N ARG A 107 -3.00 3.84 22.04
CA ARG A 107 -4.20 3.84 22.89
C ARG A 107 -4.13 2.76 23.95
N CYS A 108 -4.75 3.01 25.09
CA CYS A 108 -4.88 2.04 26.14
C CYS A 108 -5.67 0.83 25.64
N LEU A 109 -5.09 -0.35 25.79
CA LEU A 109 -5.71 -1.59 25.30
C LEU A 109 -6.87 -2.10 26.20
N THR A 110 -7.30 -1.29 27.17
CA THR A 110 -8.43 -1.57 28.06
C THR A 110 -9.53 -0.52 27.92
N CYS A 111 -9.20 0.77 28.04
CA CYS A 111 -10.20 1.85 27.99
C CYS A 111 -10.17 2.67 26.68
N ASP A 112 -9.32 2.33 25.71
CA ASP A 112 -9.17 2.99 24.40
C ASP A 112 -8.78 4.48 24.42
N ASN A 113 -8.50 5.06 25.59
CA ASN A 113 -7.97 6.42 25.72
C ASN A 113 -6.58 6.55 25.07
N LEU A 114 -6.30 7.71 24.46
CA LEU A 114 -4.98 8.03 23.91
C LEU A 114 -3.94 8.00 25.04
N LEU A 115 -2.80 7.37 24.76
CA LEU A 115 -1.69 7.30 25.72
C LEU A 115 -0.85 8.56 25.62
N GLN A 116 -0.45 9.08 26.77
CA GLN A 116 0.58 10.10 26.84
C GLN A 116 1.92 9.44 26.48
N VAL A 117 2.63 10.03 25.52
CA VAL A 117 3.89 9.51 25.00
C VAL A 117 5.04 10.29 25.61
N SER A 118 5.70 9.69 26.61
CA SER A 118 6.99 10.15 27.13
C SER A 118 8.03 9.03 26.92
N ASP A 119 8.87 8.73 27.91
CA ASP A 119 9.71 7.54 27.92
C ASP A 119 8.89 6.24 27.96
N LYS A 120 7.70 6.32 28.57
CA LYS A 120 6.72 5.23 28.65
C LYS A 120 5.38 5.72 28.11
N TYR A 121 4.53 4.77 27.70
CA TYR A 121 3.14 5.06 27.38
C TYR A 121 2.32 4.99 28.66
N GLN A 122 1.65 6.08 29.03
CA GLN A 122 0.83 6.17 30.23
C GLN A 122 -0.63 6.46 29.87
N CYS A 123 -1.55 5.79 30.56
CA CYS A 123 -2.98 6.01 30.43
C CYS A 123 -3.55 6.61 31.72
N ASN A 124 -4.55 7.47 31.59
CA ASN A 124 -5.33 8.01 32.71
C ASN A 124 -6.03 6.93 33.56
N CYS A 125 -6.16 5.70 33.08
CA CYS A 125 -6.68 4.58 33.88
C CYS A 125 -5.61 3.94 34.80
N GLY A 126 -4.43 4.57 34.93
CA GLY A 126 -3.31 4.11 35.77
C GLY A 126 -2.39 3.06 35.12
N LYS A 127 -2.70 2.57 33.92
CA LYS A 127 -1.84 1.59 33.23
C LYS A 127 -0.69 2.27 32.50
N SER A 128 0.48 1.65 32.54
CA SER A 128 1.65 2.11 31.79
C SER A 128 2.40 0.97 31.10
N TRP A 129 3.10 1.30 30.02
CA TRP A 129 3.88 0.35 29.22
C TRP A 129 5.19 0.97 28.77
N THR A 130 6.25 0.16 28.70
CA THR A 130 7.42 0.53 27.87
C THR A 130 7.05 0.41 26.39
N LYS A 131 7.73 1.15 25.50
CA LYS A 131 7.47 1.11 24.05
C LYS A 131 7.54 -0.32 23.49
N LYS A 132 8.53 -1.11 23.94
CA LYS A 132 8.71 -2.53 23.57
C LYS A 132 7.56 -3.41 24.08
N ALA A 133 7.17 -3.27 25.36
CA ALA A 133 6.07 -4.04 25.93
C ALA A 133 4.74 -3.74 25.23
N TYR A 134 4.46 -2.46 24.96
CA TYR A 134 3.26 -2.05 24.22
C TYR A 134 3.22 -2.65 22.82
N GLY A 135 4.33 -2.55 22.06
CA GLY A 135 4.46 -3.14 20.74
C GLY A 135 4.23 -4.66 20.74
N GLN A 136 4.71 -5.36 21.77
CA GLN A 136 4.46 -6.79 21.95
C GLN A 136 3.00 -7.08 22.27
N SER A 137 2.35 -6.33 23.17
CA SER A 137 0.93 -6.49 23.48
C SER A 137 0.03 -6.26 22.26
N VAL A 138 0.33 -5.25 21.44
CA VAL A 138 -0.40 -5.00 20.19
C VAL A 138 -0.22 -6.14 19.18
N ARG A 139 0.97 -6.76 19.14
CA ARG A 139 1.28 -7.85 18.22
C ARG A 139 0.56 -9.15 18.56
N THR A 140 0.41 -9.47 19.85
CA THR A 140 -0.14 -10.75 20.32
C THR A 140 -1.65 -10.75 20.44
N ARG A 141 -2.30 -9.58 20.54
CA ARG A 141 -3.75 -9.49 20.72
C ARG A 141 -4.55 -10.06 19.55
N VAL A 142 -5.69 -10.65 19.93
CA VAL A 142 -6.72 -11.18 19.01
C VAL A 142 -7.81 -10.14 18.75
N ARG A 143 -7.94 -9.10 19.58
CA ARG A 143 -8.90 -8.00 19.36
C ARG A 143 -8.17 -6.67 19.39
N LEU A 144 -8.41 -5.83 18.39
CA LEU A 144 -7.84 -4.49 18.26
C LEU A 144 -8.93 -3.53 17.78
N PRO A 145 -8.90 -2.24 18.15
CA PRO A 145 -9.83 -1.25 17.63
C PRO A 145 -9.67 -1.08 16.12
N CYS A 146 -10.79 -0.92 15.42
CA CYS A 146 -10.81 -0.56 14.02
C CYS A 146 -10.26 0.88 13.84
N PRO A 147 -9.34 1.14 12.88
CA PRO A 147 -8.81 2.48 12.67
C PRO A 147 -9.84 3.49 12.16
N HIS A 148 -10.97 3.02 11.61
CA HIS A 148 -12.02 3.88 11.07
C HIS A 148 -13.15 4.18 12.06
N CYS A 149 -13.68 3.16 12.75
CA CYS A 149 -14.86 3.30 13.62
C CYS A 149 -14.57 3.03 15.10
N ARG A 150 -13.32 2.71 15.46
CA ARG A 150 -12.84 2.44 16.84
C ARG A 150 -13.43 1.21 17.54
N ASN A 151 -14.54 0.65 17.07
CA ASN A 151 -15.06 -0.62 17.58
C ASN A 151 -14.03 -1.76 17.51
N LEU A 152 -14.02 -2.63 18.52
CA LEU A 152 -13.10 -3.76 18.63
C LEU A 152 -13.39 -4.80 17.55
N VAL A 153 -12.41 -5.05 16.69
CA VAL A 153 -12.46 -6.08 15.68
C VAL A 153 -11.60 -7.27 16.07
N ARG A 154 -12.11 -8.48 15.86
CA ARG A 154 -11.36 -9.72 16.04
C ARG A 154 -10.38 -9.89 14.88
N ARG A 155 -9.18 -10.37 15.19
CA ARG A 155 -8.19 -10.82 14.22
C ARG A 155 -8.88 -11.85 13.36
N PRO A 156 -8.87 -11.69 12.03
CA PRO A 156 -9.31 -12.76 11.14
C PRO A 156 -8.52 -13.98 11.54
N GLU A 157 -9.22 -15.04 11.92
CA GLU A 157 -8.56 -16.32 12.09
C GLU A 157 -7.85 -16.56 10.76
N ALA A 158 -6.54 -16.82 10.82
CA ALA A 158 -5.88 -17.34 9.63
C ALA A 158 -6.78 -18.50 9.22
N PRO A 159 -7.32 -18.51 7.98
CA PRO A 159 -8.26 -19.52 7.54
C PRO A 159 -7.65 -20.80 8.03
N LEU A 160 -8.37 -21.45 8.96
CA LEU A 160 -7.86 -22.60 9.66
C LEU A 160 -7.21 -23.40 8.55
N LYS A 161 -5.93 -23.73 8.72
CA LYS A 161 -5.35 -24.73 7.84
C LYS A 161 -6.22 -25.95 8.11
N GLU A 162 -7.30 -26.09 7.35
CA GLU A 162 -8.14 -27.27 7.21
C GLU A 162 -7.24 -28.28 6.53
N LYS A 163 -6.25 -28.70 7.29
CA LYS A 163 -5.21 -29.61 6.86
C LYS A 163 -5.76 -31.02 6.81
N LYS A 164 -7.01 -31.27 7.26
CA LYS A 164 -7.66 -32.59 7.16
C LYS A 164 -9.17 -32.60 6.85
N ALA A 165 -10.00 -31.66 7.31
CA ALA A 165 -11.47 -31.81 7.15
C ALA A 165 -12.08 -31.15 5.90
N ILE A 166 -11.73 -29.90 5.55
CA ILE A 166 -12.21 -29.24 4.32
C ILE A 166 -11.21 -29.43 3.17
N ARG A 167 -10.73 -30.65 2.99
CA ARG A 167 -10.16 -31.08 1.71
C ARG A 167 -11.18 -31.78 0.82
N GLN A 168 -12.36 -32.10 1.33
CA GLN A 168 -13.31 -32.92 0.56
C GLN A 168 -14.30 -32.11 -0.27
N ASN A 169 -14.84 -30.96 0.17
CA ASN A 169 -16.04 -30.42 -0.48
C ASN A 169 -16.00 -28.96 -0.99
N TYR A 170 -14.87 -28.26 -0.92
CA TYR A 170 -14.75 -26.93 -1.53
C TYR A 170 -13.47 -26.81 -2.36
N SER A 171 -13.42 -27.58 -3.44
CA SER A 171 -12.58 -27.24 -4.58
C SER A 171 -13.29 -26.12 -5.33
N PRO A 172 -12.91 -24.83 -5.20
CA PRO A 172 -13.51 -23.80 -6.02
C PRO A 172 -13.42 -24.23 -7.48
N THR A 173 -14.53 -24.22 -8.20
CA THR A 173 -14.61 -24.51 -9.63
C THR A 173 -13.64 -23.58 -10.35
N LEU A 174 -12.49 -24.09 -10.79
CA LEU A 174 -11.52 -23.34 -11.58
C LEU A 174 -11.88 -23.53 -13.06
N SER A 175 -11.55 -22.55 -13.89
CA SER A 175 -11.65 -22.73 -15.35
C SER A 175 -10.35 -23.31 -15.89
N CYS A 176 -10.46 -24.38 -16.68
CA CYS A 176 -9.36 -25.04 -17.34
C CYS A 176 -8.71 -24.09 -18.36
N PRO A 177 -7.39 -23.87 -18.32
CA PRO A 177 -6.74 -22.95 -19.27
C PRO A 177 -6.65 -23.52 -20.70
N LYS A 178 -7.01 -24.80 -20.93
CA LYS A 178 -6.96 -25.45 -22.25
C LYS A 178 -8.31 -25.48 -22.96
N CYS A 179 -9.38 -25.80 -22.23
CA CYS A 179 -10.72 -25.97 -22.81
C CYS A 179 -11.80 -25.09 -22.15
N GLU A 180 -11.43 -24.22 -21.22
CA GLU A 180 -12.31 -23.37 -20.40
C GLU A 180 -13.28 -24.10 -19.46
N GLY A 181 -13.38 -25.42 -19.59
CA GLY A 181 -14.19 -26.32 -18.76
C GLY A 181 -13.82 -26.36 -17.28
N THR A 182 -14.51 -27.19 -16.52
CA THR A 182 -14.36 -27.23 -15.06
C THR A 182 -13.05 -27.91 -14.65
N ALA A 183 -12.31 -27.29 -13.75
CA ALA A 183 -11.09 -27.82 -13.17
C ALA A 183 -11.07 -27.72 -11.64
N PHE A 184 -10.43 -28.68 -10.99
CA PHE A 184 -10.30 -28.75 -9.54
C PHE A 184 -8.83 -28.74 -9.12
N HIS A 185 -8.57 -28.19 -7.94
CA HIS A 185 -7.23 -28.21 -7.36
C HIS A 185 -7.04 -29.48 -6.53
N ARG A 186 -6.26 -30.45 -7.04
CA ARG A 186 -5.97 -31.73 -6.39
C ARG A 186 -4.47 -31.95 -6.30
N ASN A 187 -3.98 -32.33 -5.11
CA ASN A 187 -2.57 -32.68 -4.87
C ASN A 187 -1.52 -31.65 -5.36
N GLY A 188 -1.87 -30.36 -5.35
CA GLY A 188 -0.96 -29.31 -5.83
C GLY A 188 -0.97 -29.12 -7.35
N ASN A 189 -1.90 -29.76 -8.07
CA ASN A 189 -2.18 -29.57 -9.48
C ASN A 189 -3.61 -29.05 -9.67
N ILE A 190 -3.88 -28.46 -10.83
CA ILE A 190 -5.24 -28.34 -11.36
C ILE A 190 -5.47 -29.55 -12.28
N GLU A 191 -6.65 -30.13 -12.20
CA GLU A 191 -7.11 -31.25 -13.04
C GLU A 191 -8.44 -30.84 -13.65
N CYS A 192 -8.53 -30.82 -14.99
CA CYS A 192 -9.77 -30.53 -15.70
C CYS A 192 -10.59 -31.81 -15.93
N ILE A 193 -11.89 -31.77 -15.64
CA ILE A 193 -12.80 -32.90 -15.85
C ILE A 193 -13.00 -33.17 -17.35
N ASP A 194 -13.16 -32.11 -18.14
CA ASP A 194 -13.64 -32.22 -19.52
C ASP A 194 -12.53 -32.67 -20.50
N CYS A 195 -11.28 -32.28 -20.25
CA CYS A 195 -10.16 -32.59 -21.15
C CYS A 195 -8.97 -33.29 -20.49
N ASN A 196 -9.10 -33.71 -19.23
CA ASN A 196 -8.04 -34.35 -18.44
C ASN A 196 -6.72 -33.54 -18.37
N TYR A 197 -6.76 -32.22 -18.61
CA TYR A 197 -5.58 -31.37 -18.55
C TYR A 197 -5.10 -31.22 -17.10
N ILE A 198 -3.81 -31.52 -16.87
CA ILE A 198 -3.16 -31.42 -15.57
C ILE A 198 -2.08 -30.35 -15.60
N ARG A 199 -2.06 -29.45 -14.62
CA ARG A 199 -0.99 -28.45 -14.48
C ARG A 199 -0.68 -28.14 -13.02
N ARG A 200 0.61 -28.00 -12.68
CA ARG A 200 1.02 -27.58 -11.34
C ARG A 200 0.31 -26.28 -10.91
N TRP A 201 -0.28 -26.28 -9.71
CA TRP A 201 -1.02 -25.15 -9.14
C TRP A 201 -0.21 -23.85 -9.10
N LYS A 202 1.09 -23.94 -8.76
CA LYS A 202 2.00 -22.78 -8.79
C LYS A 202 2.11 -22.17 -10.19
N ALA A 203 2.16 -23.00 -11.22
CA ALA A 203 2.21 -22.55 -12.61
C ALA A 203 0.86 -21.96 -13.07
N TYR A 204 -0.26 -22.58 -12.67
CA TYR A 204 -1.60 -22.04 -12.92
C TYR A 204 -1.84 -20.70 -12.21
N ARG A 205 -1.47 -20.54 -10.93
CA ARG A 205 -1.54 -19.24 -10.25
C ARG A 205 -0.67 -18.19 -10.93
N LYS A 206 0.50 -18.58 -11.45
CA LYS A 206 1.34 -17.69 -12.25
C LYS A 206 0.64 -17.31 -13.56
N SER A 207 -0.10 -18.21 -14.21
CA SER A 207 -0.89 -17.87 -15.40
C SER A 207 -2.11 -17.02 -15.08
N LEU A 208 -2.79 -17.22 -13.95
CA LEU A 208 -3.86 -16.33 -13.49
C LEU A 208 -3.33 -14.90 -13.23
N LYS A 209 -2.16 -14.77 -12.60
CA LYS A 209 -1.47 -13.47 -12.45
C LYS A 209 -1.12 -12.82 -13.79
N LYS A 210 -0.98 -13.61 -14.86
CA LYS A 210 -0.76 -13.18 -16.24
C LYS A 210 -2.06 -13.05 -17.04
N LYS A 211 -3.22 -13.46 -16.49
CA LYS A 211 -4.50 -13.35 -17.20
C LYS A 211 -4.69 -11.87 -17.48
N ASP A 212 -4.75 -11.57 -18.76
CA ASP A 212 -4.82 -10.21 -19.25
C ASP A 212 -6.29 -9.86 -19.42
N GLU A 213 -6.95 -9.65 -18.28
CA GLU A 213 -8.34 -9.23 -18.24
C GLU A 213 -8.49 -7.91 -19.02
N LYS A 214 -9.55 -7.84 -19.82
CA LYS A 214 -9.97 -6.61 -20.48
C LYS A 214 -10.84 -5.82 -19.51
N LEU A 215 -10.50 -4.56 -19.31
CA LEU A 215 -11.27 -3.60 -18.53
C LEU A 215 -11.89 -2.59 -19.50
N SER A 216 -13.18 -2.31 -19.34
CA SER A 216 -13.89 -1.32 -20.14
C SER A 216 -14.40 -0.19 -19.25
N CYS A 217 -14.21 1.05 -19.68
CA CYS A 217 -14.68 2.22 -18.97
C CYS A 217 -16.14 2.53 -19.33
N VAL A 218 -17.03 2.55 -18.34
CA VAL A 218 -18.44 2.92 -18.56
C VAL A 218 -18.59 4.36 -19.06
N ASN A 219 -17.68 5.27 -18.67
CA ASN A 219 -17.79 6.69 -18.97
C ASN A 219 -17.33 7.04 -20.42
N CYS A 220 -16.12 6.61 -20.81
CA CYS A 220 -15.56 6.94 -22.13
C CYS A 220 -15.51 5.76 -23.10
N ARG A 221 -15.99 4.58 -22.70
CA ARG A 221 -15.97 3.32 -23.48
C ARG A 221 -14.57 2.82 -23.87
N TYR A 222 -13.51 3.44 -23.33
CA TYR A 222 -12.14 2.99 -23.57
C TYR A 222 -11.91 1.61 -22.97
N GLU A 223 -11.39 0.71 -23.79
CA GLU A 223 -11.00 -0.64 -23.39
C GLU A 223 -9.49 -0.75 -23.27
N PHE A 224 -9.01 -1.42 -22.23
CA PHE A 224 -7.59 -1.69 -22.06
C PHE A 224 -7.34 -2.98 -21.29
N LYS A 225 -6.13 -3.49 -21.45
CA LYS A 225 -5.69 -4.72 -20.81
C LYS A 225 -5.05 -4.43 -19.46
N TRP A 226 -5.39 -5.23 -18.45
CA TRP A 226 -4.83 -5.06 -17.09
C TRP A 226 -3.31 -5.19 -17.05
N GLN A 227 -2.70 -6.09 -17.83
CA GLN A 227 -1.25 -6.22 -17.84
C GLN A 227 -0.56 -4.99 -18.43
N GLU A 228 -1.16 -4.34 -19.42
CA GLU A 228 -0.66 -3.07 -19.98
C GLU A 228 -0.71 -1.96 -18.92
N TRP A 229 -1.86 -1.81 -18.25
CA TRP A 229 -1.99 -0.88 -17.13
C TRP A 229 -0.96 -1.19 -16.04
N ARG A 230 -0.87 -2.46 -15.61
CA ARG A 230 0.04 -2.91 -14.56
C ARG A 230 1.51 -2.63 -14.91
N LYS A 231 1.94 -2.93 -16.14
CA LYS A 231 3.29 -2.63 -16.63
C LYS A 231 3.57 -1.13 -16.56
N SER A 232 2.62 -0.28 -16.98
CA SER A 232 2.78 1.17 -16.92
C SER A 232 3.02 1.69 -15.49
N THR A 233 2.43 1.02 -14.48
CA THR A 233 2.51 1.42 -13.06
C THR A 233 3.70 0.83 -12.31
N GLN A 234 4.56 0.05 -12.97
CA GLN A 234 5.61 -0.70 -12.29
C GLN A 234 6.55 0.19 -11.46
N THR A 235 6.84 1.39 -11.95
CA THR A 235 7.73 2.37 -11.29
C THR A 235 7.06 3.11 -10.11
N LEU A 236 5.77 2.89 -9.87
CA LEU A 236 4.97 3.52 -8.82
C LEU A 236 4.60 2.56 -7.68
N ARG A 237 4.91 1.28 -7.84
CA ARG A 237 4.52 0.25 -6.87
C ARG A 237 5.33 0.38 -5.59
N THR A 238 4.62 0.43 -4.46
CA THR A 238 5.21 0.37 -3.13
C THR A 238 4.33 -0.44 -2.18
N GLY A 239 4.97 -1.18 -1.27
CA GLY A 239 4.28 -1.80 -0.14
C GLY A 239 3.86 -0.81 0.95
N ASN A 240 4.38 0.42 0.90
CA ASN A 240 4.15 1.45 1.91
C ASN A 240 3.82 2.80 1.25
N PRO A 241 2.54 3.05 0.88
CA PRO A 241 2.12 4.32 0.29
C PRO A 241 1.94 5.45 1.32
N LYS A 242 2.18 5.19 2.61
CA LYS A 242 1.89 6.16 3.68
C LYS A 242 2.62 7.50 3.51
N PRO A 243 3.94 7.56 3.22
CA PRO A 243 4.63 8.84 3.02
C PRO A 243 3.98 9.70 1.94
N ALA A 244 3.57 9.08 0.84
CA ALA A 244 2.88 9.76 -0.25
C ALA A 244 1.51 10.31 0.18
N ARG A 245 0.70 9.54 0.91
CA ARG A 245 -0.60 10.01 1.44
C ARG A 245 -0.43 11.18 2.40
N ASP A 246 0.53 11.08 3.31
CA ASP A 246 0.80 12.12 4.30
C ASP A 246 1.25 13.41 3.60
N PHE A 247 2.09 13.32 2.57
CA PHE A 247 2.52 14.47 1.77
C PHE A 247 1.36 15.12 1.01
N VAL A 248 0.56 14.35 0.25
CA VAL A 248 -0.60 14.86 -0.50
C VAL A 248 -1.56 15.62 0.42
N LYS A 249 -1.85 15.06 1.60
CA LYS A 249 -2.75 15.70 2.56
C LYS A 249 -2.22 17.03 3.12
N LYS A 250 -0.91 17.11 3.39
CA LYS A 250 -0.31 18.28 4.05
C LYS A 250 0.07 19.38 3.06
N TRP A 251 0.55 19.01 1.86
CA TRP A 251 1.04 19.95 0.86
C TRP A 251 0.00 20.98 0.45
N SER A 252 -1.25 20.56 0.21
CA SER A 252 -2.35 21.46 -0.19
C SER A 252 -2.74 22.48 0.89
N ALA A 253 -2.34 22.24 2.15
CA ALA A 253 -2.60 23.15 3.27
C ALA A 253 -1.48 24.18 3.46
N CYS A 254 -0.33 24.03 2.79
CA CYS A 254 0.80 24.95 2.94
C CYS A 254 0.54 26.27 2.23
N ARG A 255 0.65 27.38 2.96
CA ARG A 255 0.46 28.74 2.45
C ARG A 255 1.77 29.50 2.29
N THR A 256 2.76 29.22 3.13
CA THR A 256 4.05 29.91 3.10
C THR A 256 5.16 29.04 2.52
N SER A 257 6.21 29.67 2.02
CA SER A 257 7.40 29.01 1.45
C SER A 257 8.12 28.15 2.50
N GLN A 258 8.23 28.65 3.73
CA GLN A 258 8.77 27.89 4.85
C GLN A 258 7.95 26.62 5.14
N GLN A 259 6.62 26.72 5.19
CA GLN A 259 5.76 25.54 5.41
C GLN A 259 5.95 24.50 4.31
N ARG A 260 6.03 24.93 3.05
CA ARG A 260 6.28 24.07 1.90
C ARG A 260 7.66 23.40 1.98
N MET A 261 8.71 24.15 2.33
CA MET A 261 10.05 23.59 2.54
C MET A 261 10.03 22.51 3.62
N ILE A 262 9.38 22.77 4.76
CA ILE A 262 9.22 21.80 5.85
C ILE A 262 8.51 20.52 5.36
N GLN A 263 7.50 20.63 4.49
CA GLN A 263 6.82 19.43 3.96
C GLN A 263 7.70 18.63 3.02
N ILE A 264 8.45 19.29 2.13
CA ILE A 264 9.43 18.63 1.26
C ILE A 264 10.48 17.91 2.12
N ASP A 265 10.97 18.58 3.16
CA ASP A 265 11.97 18.02 4.05
C ASP A 265 11.47 16.81 4.86
N SER A 266 10.27 16.93 5.43
CA SER A 266 9.62 15.81 6.13
C SER A 266 9.45 14.58 5.23
N LEU A 267 9.15 14.78 3.94
CA LEU A 267 9.12 13.70 2.96
C LEU A 267 10.52 13.12 2.74
N MET A 268 11.54 13.94 2.49
CA MET A 268 12.92 13.48 2.26
C MET A 268 13.46 12.65 3.43
N GLN A 269 13.29 13.13 4.66
CA GLN A 269 13.67 12.39 5.88
C GLN A 269 12.93 11.05 5.99
N THR A 270 11.63 11.04 5.66
CA THR A 270 10.83 9.81 5.66
C THR A 270 11.31 8.81 4.61
N LEU A 271 11.75 9.29 3.44
CA LEU A 271 12.31 8.45 2.39
C LEU A 271 13.68 7.88 2.78
N HIS A 272 14.52 8.70 3.43
CA HIS A 272 15.83 8.29 3.93
C HIS A 272 15.73 7.17 4.97
N GLY A 273 14.88 7.34 5.98
CA GLY A 273 14.73 6.35 7.06
C GLY A 273 14.01 5.04 6.70
N ARG A 274 13.43 4.90 5.49
CA ARG A 274 12.56 3.77 5.11
C ARG A 274 13.08 2.90 3.95
N GLY A 275 14.37 2.97 3.64
CA GLY A 275 15.00 2.09 2.64
C GLY A 275 14.72 2.50 1.18
N PRO A 276 14.50 1.55 0.24
CA PRO A 276 14.51 1.81 -1.21
C PRO A 276 13.23 2.48 -1.75
N LEU A 277 12.61 3.39 -0.98
CA LEU A 277 11.46 4.16 -1.45
C LEU A 277 11.87 5.37 -2.27
N ALA A 278 13.00 5.99 -1.96
CA ALA A 278 13.47 7.21 -2.63
C ALA A 278 13.58 7.09 -4.17
N PRO A 279 14.02 5.96 -4.76
CA PRO A 279 14.03 5.76 -6.22
C PRO A 279 12.67 5.86 -6.92
N LEU A 280 11.56 5.79 -6.18
CA LEU A 280 10.21 6.00 -6.74
C LEU A 280 9.88 7.48 -6.96
N PHE A 281 10.58 8.38 -6.24
CA PHE A 281 10.32 9.82 -6.23
C PHE A 281 11.40 10.61 -6.97
N ILE A 282 12.64 10.15 -6.89
CA ILE A 282 13.81 10.91 -7.35
C ILE A 282 14.44 10.24 -8.57
N ASP A 283 14.69 11.04 -9.60
CA ASP A 283 15.31 10.59 -10.84
C ASP A 283 16.83 10.63 -10.70
N SER A 284 17.40 9.53 -10.21
CA SER A 284 18.85 9.28 -10.17
C SER A 284 19.15 7.81 -9.87
N GLY A 285 20.42 7.43 -9.89
CA GLY A 285 20.88 6.11 -9.46
C GLY A 285 20.74 5.95 -7.94
N GLU A 286 20.45 4.74 -7.47
CA GLU A 286 20.20 4.46 -6.04
C GLU A 286 21.33 4.95 -5.13
N SER A 287 22.60 4.74 -5.52
CA SER A 287 23.78 5.23 -4.79
C SER A 287 23.81 6.75 -4.69
N LYS A 288 23.54 7.46 -5.79
CA LYS A 288 23.51 8.92 -5.83
C LYS A 288 22.35 9.50 -5.02
N ILE A 289 21.19 8.83 -5.03
CA ILE A 289 20.04 9.22 -4.19
C ILE A 289 20.41 9.09 -2.73
N ARG A 290 20.99 7.96 -2.32
CA ARG A 290 21.39 7.71 -0.95
C ARG A 290 22.41 8.75 -0.47
N GLN A 291 23.46 8.96 -1.26
CA GLN A 291 24.46 9.99 -0.96
C GLN A 291 23.82 11.37 -0.76
N MET A 292 22.93 11.80 -1.66
CA MET A 292 22.25 13.08 -1.47
C MET A 292 21.42 13.11 -0.19
N LEU A 293 20.69 12.05 0.14
CA LEU A 293 19.90 12.05 1.38
C LEU A 293 20.79 12.07 2.63
N ASP A 294 21.95 11.41 2.58
CA ASP A 294 22.97 11.49 3.64
C ASP A 294 23.54 12.92 3.75
N ASP A 295 23.84 13.57 2.62
CA ASP A 295 24.32 14.97 2.55
C ASP A 295 23.28 15.95 3.14
N LEU A 296 21.99 15.67 2.97
CA LEU A 296 20.89 16.51 3.47
C LEU A 296 20.58 16.28 4.96
N ALA A 297 20.96 15.13 5.51
CA ALA A 297 20.75 14.78 6.91
C ALA A 297 21.91 15.21 7.82
N SER A 298 23.04 15.62 7.23
CA SER A 298 24.26 16.09 7.90
C SER A 298 24.20 17.59 8.20
#